data_AF-A0A929YXR8-F1
#
_entry.id   AF-A0A929YXR8-F1
#
_cell.length_a   1.000
_cell.length_b   1.000
_cell.length_c   1.000
_cell.angle_alpha   90.00
_cell.angle_beta   90.00
_cell.angle_gamma   90.00
#
_symmetry.space_group_name_H-M   'P 1'
#
loop_
_entity.id
_entity.type
_entity.pdbx_description
1 polymer ?
#
loop_
_entity_poly.entity_id
_entity_poly.type
_entity_poly.pdbx_seq_one_letter_code
_entity_poly.pdbx_strand_id
1 'polypeptide(L)'
;SSDKYYNNFIKVIDSKTKIEDERNYKTYDSGIFIDIFPMDFFDDLSLVEKTYKLESFKLLSFSKKENIQYGDSKLKDFIRLFFWVMLKPVSPRFFAKKIKKAVESYSKENGKYLGLVGCSKWKYDDVFDYNPFEELIELDFEDCKFFAPKNYDEILRKYYGDYMEFPPVEKRVYPHEIKAYYVD
;
A
#
# COMPACT_ATOMS: atom_id res chain seq x y z
N SER A 1 -14.92 -2.18 12.85
CA SER A 1 -13.95 -2.97 12.05
C SER A 1 -14.72 -4.08 11.36
N SER A 2 -14.65 -4.17 10.03
CA SER A 2 -15.35 -5.23 9.29
C SER A 2 -14.64 -6.57 9.50
N ASP A 3 -15.40 -7.61 9.83
CA ASP A 3 -14.93 -9.00 9.90
C ASP A 3 -14.52 -9.57 8.54
N LYS A 4 -14.42 -8.75 7.49
CA LYS A 4 -13.89 -9.08 6.17
C LYS A 4 -12.55 -8.38 5.85
N TYR A 5 -12.23 -7.28 6.52
CA TYR A 5 -11.05 -6.46 6.24
C TYR A 5 -9.71 -7.16 6.58
N TYR A 6 -8.68 -6.96 5.76
CA TYR A 6 -7.38 -7.66 5.88
C TYR A 6 -6.17 -6.78 5.57
N ASN A 7 -6.36 -5.48 5.37
CA ASN A 7 -5.23 -4.56 5.19
C ASN A 7 -4.66 -4.11 6.54
N ASN A 8 -3.41 -3.66 6.51
CA ASN A 8 -2.68 -3.17 7.68
C ASN A 8 -2.74 -1.64 7.82
N PHE A 9 -3.62 -1.00 7.07
CA PHE A 9 -3.89 0.44 7.08
C PHE A 9 -5.40 0.67 7.21
N ILE A 10 -5.83 1.90 7.43
CA ILE A 10 -7.26 2.25 7.58
C ILE A 10 -7.79 2.68 6.22
N LYS A 11 -9.04 2.33 5.93
CA LYS A 11 -9.76 2.80 4.74
C LYS A 11 -11.04 3.50 5.19
N VAL A 12 -11.20 4.75 4.80
CA VAL A 12 -12.44 5.53 4.97
C VAL A 12 -13.25 5.38 3.69
N ILE A 13 -14.49 4.91 3.78
CA ILE A 13 -15.30 4.51 2.64
C ILE A 13 -16.58 5.35 2.59
N ASP A 14 -16.92 5.88 1.42
CA ASP A 14 -18.24 6.45 1.17
C ASP A 14 -19.26 5.32 1.01
N SER A 15 -20.15 5.18 1.99
CA SER A 15 -21.17 4.12 2.04
C SER A 15 -22.27 4.28 0.98
N LYS A 16 -22.36 5.43 0.30
CA LYS A 16 -23.30 5.65 -0.81
C LYS A 16 -22.77 5.18 -2.15
N THR A 17 -21.59 4.58 -2.16
CA THR A 17 -20.95 4.09 -3.39
C THR A 17 -20.51 2.64 -3.25
N LYS A 18 -20.35 1.98 -4.40
CA LYS A 18 -19.86 0.61 -4.49
C LYS A 18 -18.83 0.49 -5.60
N ILE A 19 -17.72 -0.17 -5.31
CA ILE A 19 -16.65 -0.49 -6.26
C ILE A 19 -16.72 -1.97 -6.64
N GLU A 20 -16.52 -2.26 -7.92
CA GLU A 20 -16.33 -3.62 -8.42
C GLU A 20 -14.83 -3.99 -8.38
N ASP A 21 -14.47 -4.97 -7.55
CA ASP A 21 -13.08 -5.47 -7.45
C ASP A 21 -12.78 -6.50 -8.55
N GLU A 22 -12.20 -6.02 -9.64
CA GLU A 22 -11.76 -6.88 -10.74
C GLU A 22 -10.40 -7.53 -10.48
N ARG A 23 -9.67 -7.16 -9.42
CA ARG A 23 -8.28 -7.59 -9.21
C ARG A 23 -8.14 -8.80 -8.27
N ASN A 24 -9.04 -8.93 -7.31
CA ASN A 24 -8.96 -9.93 -6.25
C ASN A 24 -10.11 -10.92 -6.28
N TYR A 25 -9.89 -12.14 -5.80
CA TYR A 25 -10.96 -13.13 -5.68
C TYR A 25 -11.47 -13.27 -4.24
N LYS A 26 -10.66 -12.92 -3.23
CA LYS A 26 -11.13 -12.68 -1.85
C LYS A 26 -11.20 -11.17 -1.68
N THR A 27 -12.41 -10.65 -1.66
CA THR A 27 -12.66 -9.21 -1.52
C THR A 27 -13.68 -8.95 -0.40
N TYR A 28 -13.94 -7.69 -0.15
CA TYR A 28 -14.96 -7.18 0.78
C TYR A 28 -15.69 -6.02 0.11
N ASP A 29 -16.93 -5.78 0.52
CA ASP A 29 -17.69 -4.65 0.00
C ASP A 29 -16.96 -3.35 0.29
N SER A 30 -16.74 -2.55 -0.75
CA SER A 30 -16.08 -1.25 -0.70
C SER A 30 -16.83 -0.28 -1.59
N GLY A 31 -16.80 1.00 -1.25
CA GLY A 31 -17.16 2.14 -2.10
C GLY A 31 -15.92 2.96 -2.41
N ILE A 32 -16.09 4.15 -3.00
CA ILE A 32 -15.06 5.19 -3.12
C ILE A 32 -14.42 5.42 -1.74
N PHE A 33 -13.11 5.55 -1.71
CA PHE A 33 -12.37 5.51 -0.47
C PHE A 33 -11.14 6.41 -0.43
N ILE A 34 -10.73 6.73 0.80
CA ILE A 34 -9.45 7.32 1.14
C ILE A 34 -8.70 6.32 2.03
N ASP A 35 -7.45 6.02 1.66
CA ASP A 35 -6.56 5.18 2.47
C ASP A 35 -5.75 6.06 3.43
N ILE A 36 -5.70 5.64 4.70
CA ILE A 36 -4.93 6.27 5.77
C ILE A 36 -3.87 5.26 6.22
N PHE A 37 -2.62 5.54 5.88
CA PHE A 37 -1.51 4.65 6.18
C PHE A 37 -0.82 5.04 7.51
N PRO A 38 -0.62 4.08 8.43
CA PRO A 38 0.16 4.32 9.63
C PRO A 38 1.66 4.31 9.30
N MET A 39 2.42 5.20 9.94
CA MET A 39 3.88 5.18 9.95
C MET A 39 4.38 4.87 11.35
N ASP A 40 5.40 4.03 11.44
CA ASP A 40 5.98 3.58 12.70
C ASP A 40 7.45 3.96 12.77
N PHE A 41 7.89 4.36 13.95
CA PHE A 41 9.30 4.57 14.26
C PHE A 41 9.97 3.24 14.63
N PHE A 42 11.18 2.97 14.11
CA PHE A 42 11.94 1.74 14.38
C PHE A 42 13.44 1.93 14.13
N ASP A 43 14.27 1.00 14.63
CA ASP A 43 15.74 1.05 14.47
C ASP A 43 16.30 -0.01 13.50
N ASP A 44 15.68 -1.19 13.44
CA ASP A 44 16.20 -2.32 12.68
C ASP A 44 15.54 -2.44 11.29
N LEU A 45 16.32 -2.15 10.25
CA LEU A 45 15.91 -2.26 8.85
C LEU A 45 15.50 -3.69 8.42
N SER A 46 15.85 -4.73 9.19
CA SER A 46 15.37 -6.09 8.94
C SER A 46 13.83 -6.21 8.97
N LEU A 47 13.16 -5.29 9.67
CA LEU A 47 11.71 -5.15 9.67
C LEU A 47 11.15 -4.92 8.26
N VAL A 48 11.83 -4.11 7.45
CA VAL A 48 11.41 -3.75 6.09
C VAL A 48 11.36 -5.00 5.21
N GLU A 49 12.41 -5.81 5.21
CA GLU A 49 12.45 -7.05 4.44
C GLU A 49 11.43 -8.09 4.92
N LYS A 50 11.28 -8.21 6.25
CA LYS A 50 10.33 -9.14 6.87
C LYS A 50 8.89 -8.79 6.48
N THR A 51 8.51 -7.53 6.64
CA THR A 51 7.16 -7.06 6.33
C THR A 51 6.89 -7.06 4.82
N TYR A 52 7.85 -6.69 3.99
CA TYR A 52 7.74 -6.79 2.52
C TYR A 52 7.46 -8.22 2.05
N LYS A 53 8.17 -9.21 2.59
CA LYS A 53 7.95 -10.63 2.27
C LYS A 53 6.56 -11.09 2.71
N LEU A 54 6.16 -10.77 3.93
CA LEU A 54 4.83 -11.10 4.44
C LEU A 54 3.71 -10.45 3.61
N GLU A 55 3.89 -9.19 3.21
CA GLU A 55 2.95 -8.49 2.33
C GLU A 55 2.89 -9.16 0.96
N SER A 56 4.01 -9.69 0.46
CA SER A 56 4.05 -10.38 -0.84
C SER A 56 3.26 -11.69 -0.79
N PHE A 57 3.42 -12.45 0.28
CA PHE A 57 2.60 -13.63 0.52
C PHE A 57 1.13 -13.29 0.78
N LYS A 58 0.85 -12.16 1.45
CA LYS A 58 -0.51 -11.65 1.62
C LYS A 58 -1.17 -11.43 0.27
N LEU A 59 -0.57 -10.63 -0.62
CA LEU A 59 -1.09 -10.38 -1.98
C LEU A 59 -1.34 -11.68 -2.74
N LEU A 60 -0.36 -12.59 -2.77
CA LEU A 60 -0.51 -13.89 -3.44
C LEU A 60 -1.68 -14.73 -2.89
N SER A 61 -2.07 -14.56 -1.62
CA SER A 61 -3.16 -15.30 -0.99
C SER A 61 -4.57 -14.80 -1.34
N PHE A 62 -4.71 -13.67 -2.04
CA PHE A 62 -6.03 -13.09 -2.40
C PHE A 62 -6.14 -12.54 -3.83
N SER A 63 -5.03 -12.31 -4.54
CA SER A 63 -5.03 -11.81 -5.93
C SER A 63 -5.47 -12.86 -6.94
N LYS A 64 -6.15 -12.42 -8.02
CA LYS A 64 -6.44 -13.28 -9.18
C LYS A 64 -5.14 -13.70 -9.88
N LYS A 65 -5.16 -14.85 -10.57
CA LYS A 65 -3.98 -15.43 -11.23
C LYS A 65 -3.34 -14.47 -12.24
N GLU A 66 -4.14 -13.74 -13.00
CA GLU A 66 -3.65 -12.77 -14.00
C GLU A 66 -2.82 -11.65 -13.36
N ASN A 67 -3.15 -11.26 -12.12
CA ASN A 67 -2.48 -10.18 -11.39
C ASN A 67 -1.18 -10.59 -10.67
N ILE A 68 -0.73 -11.85 -10.84
CA ILE A 68 0.52 -12.33 -10.25
C ILE A 68 1.56 -12.74 -11.30
N GLN A 69 1.22 -12.69 -12.59
CA GLN A 69 2.11 -13.02 -13.70
C GLN A 69 2.41 -11.74 -14.46
N TYR A 70 3.66 -11.28 -14.37
CA TYR A 70 4.04 -9.96 -14.91
C TYR A 70 4.76 -10.06 -16.26
N GLY A 71 5.15 -11.26 -16.68
CA GLY A 71 5.92 -11.45 -17.92
C GLY A 71 7.35 -10.93 -17.84
N ASP A 72 7.82 -10.54 -16.65
CA ASP A 72 9.17 -10.01 -16.40
C ASP A 72 10.24 -11.11 -16.43
N SER A 73 9.91 -12.31 -15.97
CA SER A 73 10.81 -13.47 -16.00
C SER A 73 10.03 -14.77 -15.83
N LYS A 74 10.27 -15.73 -16.74
CA LYS A 74 9.65 -17.07 -16.68
C LYS A 74 9.88 -17.78 -15.34
N LEU A 75 11.08 -17.65 -14.76
CA LEU A 75 11.40 -18.25 -13.47
C LEU A 75 10.63 -17.57 -12.32
N LYS A 76 10.59 -16.23 -12.30
CA LYS A 76 9.85 -15.48 -11.28
C LYS A 76 8.35 -15.79 -11.35
N ASP A 77 7.78 -15.83 -12.55
CA ASP A 77 6.37 -16.18 -12.75
C ASP A 77 6.04 -17.61 -12.34
N PHE A 78 6.94 -18.57 -12.59
CA PHE A 78 6.79 -19.93 -12.09
C PHE A 78 6.78 -19.99 -10.56
N ILE A 79 7.72 -19.29 -9.90
CA ILE A 79 7.79 -19.21 -8.44
C ILE A 79 6.51 -18.56 -7.88
N ARG A 80 6.05 -17.45 -8.47
CA ARG A 80 4.81 -16.77 -8.06
C ARG A 80 3.60 -17.70 -8.21
N LEU A 81 3.50 -18.44 -9.32
CA LEU A 81 2.43 -19.41 -9.55
C LEU A 81 2.43 -20.52 -8.51
N PHE A 82 3.59 -21.09 -8.21
CA PHE A 82 3.75 -22.13 -7.18
C PHE A 82 3.26 -21.64 -5.81
N PHE A 83 3.75 -20.48 -5.36
CA PHE A 83 3.30 -19.90 -4.09
C PHE A 83 1.84 -19.49 -4.10
N TRP A 84 1.31 -18.99 -5.22
CA TRP A 84 -0.11 -18.65 -5.33
C TRP A 84 -1.00 -19.88 -5.14
N VAL A 85 -0.68 -21.02 -5.78
CA VAL A 85 -1.43 -22.26 -5.57
C VAL A 85 -1.38 -22.69 -4.10
N MET A 86 -0.19 -22.66 -3.49
CA MET A 86 -0.02 -23.07 -2.09
C MET A 86 -0.70 -22.12 -1.09
N LEU A 87 -0.71 -20.81 -1.36
CA LEU A 87 -1.23 -19.78 -0.46
C LEU A 87 -2.71 -19.46 -0.69
N LYS A 88 -3.30 -19.93 -1.80
CA LYS A 88 -4.73 -19.78 -2.12
C LYS A 88 -5.68 -20.15 -0.96
N PRO A 89 -5.49 -21.24 -0.19
CA PRO A 89 -6.37 -21.56 0.94
C PRO A 89 -6.10 -20.71 2.19
N VAL A 90 -4.94 -20.04 2.28
CA VAL A 90 -4.56 -19.23 3.44
C VAL A 90 -5.35 -17.92 3.45
N SER A 91 -5.90 -17.55 4.60
CA SER A 91 -6.57 -16.25 4.73
C SER A 91 -5.55 -15.10 4.68
N PRO A 92 -5.79 -14.02 3.93
CA PRO A 92 -4.91 -12.85 3.93
C PRO A 92 -4.75 -12.23 5.34
N ARG A 93 -5.73 -12.43 6.23
CA ARG A 93 -5.62 -12.00 7.63
C ARG A 93 -4.52 -12.69 8.42
N PHE A 94 -4.16 -13.91 8.05
CA PHE A 94 -3.06 -14.60 8.69
C PHE A 94 -1.76 -13.80 8.53
N PHE A 95 -1.48 -13.34 7.30
CA PHE A 95 -0.35 -12.48 7.02
C PHE A 95 -0.51 -11.11 7.65
N ALA A 96 -1.70 -10.49 7.57
CA ALA A 96 -1.96 -9.19 8.19
C ALA A 96 -1.67 -9.20 9.71
N LYS A 97 -2.07 -10.26 10.42
CA LYS A 97 -1.77 -10.45 11.86
C LYS A 97 -0.28 -10.63 12.11
N LYS A 98 0.43 -11.37 11.25
CA LYS A 98 1.90 -11.54 11.36
C LYS A 98 2.65 -10.23 11.11
N ILE A 99 2.20 -9.45 10.13
CA ILE A 99 2.74 -8.13 9.83
C ILE A 99 2.54 -7.21 11.02
N LYS A 100 1.29 -7.10 11.52
CA LYS A 100 0.97 -6.28 12.69
C LYS A 100 1.87 -6.62 13.88
N LYS A 101 1.99 -7.91 14.23
CA LYS A 101 2.88 -8.35 15.31
C LYS A 101 4.35 -8.01 15.09
N ALA A 102 4.82 -8.09 13.84
CA ALA A 102 6.20 -7.73 13.52
C ALA A 102 6.44 -6.23 13.63
N VAL A 103 5.50 -5.39 13.18
CA VAL A 103 5.60 -3.94 13.35
C VAL A 103 5.55 -3.57 14.83
N GLU A 104 4.57 -4.09 15.58
CA GLU A 104 4.45 -3.85 17.02
C GLU A 104 5.69 -4.26 17.82
N SER A 105 6.37 -5.36 17.44
CA SER A 105 7.55 -5.82 18.17
C SER A 105 8.84 -5.07 17.85
N TYR A 106 8.86 -4.29 16.76
CA TYR A 106 10.02 -3.48 16.34
C TYR A 106 9.79 -1.98 16.55
N SER A 107 8.53 -1.57 16.74
CA SER A 107 8.14 -0.18 16.95
C SER A 107 8.79 0.39 18.21
N LYS A 108 9.27 1.63 18.11
CA LYS A 108 9.97 2.34 19.18
C LYS A 108 9.66 3.82 19.07
N GLU A 109 9.18 4.43 20.15
CA GLU A 109 8.74 5.84 20.18
C GLU A 109 9.78 6.82 19.59
N ASN A 110 11.05 6.64 19.95
CA ASN A 110 12.18 7.43 19.43
C ASN A 110 13.10 6.57 18.55
N GLY A 111 12.51 5.89 17.56
CA GLY A 111 13.25 5.11 16.58
C GLY A 111 14.06 5.99 15.63
N LYS A 112 15.17 5.46 15.12
CA LYS A 112 16.06 6.14 14.17
C LYS A 112 15.38 6.39 12.82
N TYR A 113 14.51 5.48 12.41
CA TYR A 113 13.81 5.56 11.14
C TYR A 113 12.30 5.69 11.36
N LEU A 114 11.63 6.41 10.46
CA LEU A 114 10.18 6.44 10.31
C LEU A 114 9.82 5.82 8.96
N GLY A 115 8.80 4.97 8.90
CA GLY A 115 8.39 4.45 7.60
C GLY A 115 7.06 3.74 7.54
N LEU A 116 6.57 3.55 6.31
CA LEU A 116 5.36 2.80 5.97
C LEU A 116 5.64 1.29 5.93
N VAL A 117 5.91 0.70 7.09
CA VAL A 117 6.25 -0.72 7.22
C VAL A 117 4.98 -1.60 7.27
N GLY A 118 4.96 -2.69 6.50
CA GLY A 118 3.85 -3.65 6.54
C GLY A 118 2.56 -3.24 5.82
N CYS A 119 2.53 -2.08 5.19
CA CYS A 119 1.41 -1.65 4.34
C CYS A 119 1.83 -1.30 2.90
N SER A 120 3.13 -1.27 2.62
CA SER A 120 3.67 -0.82 1.33
C SER A 120 4.55 -1.85 0.60
N LYS A 121 4.72 -1.62 -0.70
CA LYS A 121 5.63 -2.33 -1.62
C LYS A 121 6.88 -1.55 -2.00
N TRP A 122 7.03 -0.32 -1.57
CA TRP A 122 8.16 0.54 -1.90
C TRP A 122 9.42 0.25 -1.05
N LYS A 123 9.35 -0.74 -0.14
CA LYS A 123 10.47 -1.20 0.71
C LYS A 123 11.19 -0.04 1.42
N TYR A 124 12.43 0.24 1.01
CA TYR A 124 13.32 1.23 1.62
C TYR A 124 13.00 2.65 1.17
N ASP A 125 12.30 2.82 0.04
CA ASP A 125 11.90 4.14 -0.46
C ASP A 125 10.87 4.79 0.48
N ASP A 126 10.14 3.98 1.25
CA ASP A 126 9.20 4.41 2.28
C ASP A 126 9.82 4.60 3.67
N VAL A 127 11.14 4.52 3.76
CA VAL A 127 11.88 4.73 5.01
C VAL A 127 12.58 6.07 4.96
N PHE A 128 12.45 6.81 6.05
CA PHE A 128 13.06 8.11 6.30
C PHE A 128 13.90 7.98 7.56
N ASP A 129 15.09 8.57 7.56
CA ASP A 129 15.97 8.73 8.73
C ASP A 129 15.69 10.04 9.49
N TYR A 130 14.60 10.72 9.12
CA TYR A 130 14.02 11.88 9.78
C TYR A 130 12.48 11.73 9.81
N ASN A 131 11.78 12.60 10.54
CA ASN A 131 10.33 12.67 10.49
C ASN A 131 9.86 13.70 9.44
N PRO A 132 9.44 13.29 8.22
CA PRO A 132 8.94 14.22 7.21
C PRO A 132 7.69 15.01 7.64
N PHE A 133 7.01 14.61 8.70
CA PHE A 133 5.79 15.26 9.20
C PHE A 133 6.03 16.11 10.45
N GLU A 134 7.29 16.37 10.82
CA GLU A 134 7.63 17.19 11.98
C GLU A 134 7.14 18.64 11.83
N GLU A 135 7.36 19.23 10.65
CA GLU A 135 6.82 20.54 10.30
C GLU A 135 5.84 20.41 9.13
N LEU A 136 4.63 20.93 9.34
CA LEU A 136 3.56 20.95 8.33
C LEU A 136 3.29 22.37 7.87
N ILE A 137 2.94 22.50 6.60
CA ILE A 137 2.44 23.74 5.99
C ILE A 137 1.06 23.51 5.41
N GLU A 138 0.25 24.56 5.36
CA GLU A 138 -1.07 24.53 4.73
C GLU A 138 -0.91 24.87 3.24
N LEU A 139 -1.44 24.00 2.37
CA LEU A 139 -1.44 24.16 0.92
C LEU A 139 -2.87 24.18 0.39
N ASP A 140 -3.09 24.96 -0.66
CA ASP A 140 -4.35 24.95 -1.41
C ASP A 140 -4.35 23.74 -2.37
N PHE A 141 -5.45 22.99 -2.37
CA PHE A 141 -5.70 21.88 -3.30
C PHE A 141 -7.18 21.87 -3.66
N GLU A 142 -7.47 22.11 -4.94
CA GLU A 142 -8.82 22.41 -5.43
C GLU A 142 -9.45 23.56 -4.60
N ASP A 143 -10.67 23.38 -4.10
CA ASP A 143 -11.39 24.38 -3.28
C ASP A 143 -11.11 24.26 -1.77
N CYS A 144 -10.11 23.45 -1.38
CA CYS A 144 -9.83 23.09 0.00
C CYS A 144 -8.39 23.38 0.39
N LYS A 145 -8.14 23.38 1.70
CA LYS A 145 -6.79 23.48 2.27
C LYS A 145 -6.41 22.22 3.01
N PHE A 146 -5.16 21.77 2.82
CA PHE A 146 -4.63 20.57 3.47
C PHE A 146 -3.26 20.83 4.06
N PHE A 147 -2.96 20.12 5.15
CA PHE A 147 -1.60 20.07 5.69
C PHE A 147 -0.75 19.09 4.88
N ALA A 148 0.44 19.55 4.50
CA ALA A 148 1.46 18.74 3.87
C ALA A 148 2.80 18.90 4.61
N PRO A 149 3.71 17.91 4.53
CA PRO A 149 5.11 18.09 4.91
C PRO A 149 5.67 19.40 4.35
N LYS A 150 6.34 20.21 5.18
CA LYS A 150 7.00 21.44 4.72
C LYS A 150 7.94 21.19 3.53
N ASN A 151 8.63 20.05 3.55
CA ASN A 151 9.55 19.62 2.49
C ASN A 151 8.90 18.65 1.49
N TYR A 152 7.61 18.82 1.19
CA TYR A 152 6.87 17.93 0.29
C TYR A 152 7.54 17.75 -1.09
N ASP A 153 8.20 18.78 -1.62
CA ASP A 153 8.89 18.70 -2.94
C ASP A 153 9.99 17.63 -2.95
N GLU A 154 10.77 17.51 -1.87
CA GLU A 154 11.80 16.47 -1.72
C GLU A 154 11.18 15.08 -1.72
N ILE A 155 10.08 14.91 -0.97
CA ILE A 155 9.34 13.65 -0.87
C ILE A 155 8.77 13.25 -2.23
N LEU A 156 8.12 14.19 -2.93
CA LEU A 156 7.57 13.94 -4.26
C LEU A 156 8.65 13.59 -5.28
N ARG A 157 9.82 14.27 -5.24
CA ARG A 157 10.95 13.92 -6.11
C ARG A 157 11.54 12.56 -5.79
N LYS A 158 11.61 12.17 -4.51
CA LYS A 158 12.04 10.83 -4.10
C LYS A 158 11.13 9.74 -4.68
N TYR A 159 9.82 9.94 -4.68
CA TYR A 159 8.86 8.94 -5.18
C TYR A 159 8.69 8.93 -6.69
N TYR A 160 8.65 10.10 -7.32
CA TYR A 160 8.16 10.26 -8.68
C TYR A 160 9.21 10.85 -9.64
N GLY A 161 10.37 11.28 -9.13
CA GLY A 161 11.38 11.98 -9.94
C GLY A 161 10.91 13.37 -10.32
N ASP A 162 10.94 13.70 -11.62
CA ASP A 162 10.45 14.99 -12.10
C ASP A 162 8.92 15.00 -12.23
N TYR A 163 8.25 15.08 -11.09
CA TYR A 163 6.79 14.91 -10.96
C TYR A 163 5.97 16.06 -11.58
N MET A 164 6.61 17.19 -11.90
CA MET A 164 5.96 18.33 -12.56
C MET A 164 5.94 18.21 -14.08
N GLU A 165 6.70 17.26 -14.64
CA GLU A 165 6.65 16.95 -16.06
C GLU A 165 5.64 15.82 -16.34
N PHE A 166 4.73 16.06 -17.28
CA PHE A 166 3.81 15.01 -17.70
C PHE A 166 4.58 13.86 -18.35
N PRO A 167 4.19 12.59 -18.08
CA PRO A 167 4.76 11.47 -18.81
C PRO A 167 4.46 11.59 -20.32
N PRO A 168 5.28 10.96 -21.19
CA PRO A 168 4.99 10.85 -22.62
C PRO A 168 3.56 10.36 -22.89
N VAL A 169 2.93 10.81 -23.96
CA VAL A 169 1.50 10.52 -24.27
C VAL A 169 1.23 9.02 -24.29
N GLU A 170 2.19 8.23 -24.79
CA GLU A 170 2.10 6.77 -24.89
C GLU A 170 2.07 6.09 -23.51
N LYS A 171 2.57 6.77 -22.47
CA LYS A 171 2.56 6.30 -21.09
C LYS A 171 1.39 6.86 -20.27
N ARG A 172 0.59 7.77 -20.83
CA ARG A 172 -0.65 8.30 -20.20
C ARG A 172 -1.80 7.32 -20.33
N VAL A 173 -1.57 6.08 -19.89
CA VAL A 173 -2.57 5.03 -19.82
C VAL A 173 -3.13 4.95 -18.41
N TYR A 174 -4.38 4.49 -18.25
CA TYR A 174 -5.00 4.25 -16.95
C TYR A 174 -4.82 2.77 -16.57
N PRO A 175 -3.76 2.38 -15.84
CA PRO A 175 -3.51 0.97 -15.52
C PRO A 175 -4.50 0.40 -14.50
N HIS A 176 -5.28 1.25 -13.82
CA HIS A 176 -6.15 0.88 -12.70
C HIS A 176 -7.53 1.53 -12.88
N GLU A 177 -8.33 1.01 -13.81
CA GLU A 177 -9.74 1.40 -13.89
C GLU A 177 -10.49 0.87 -12.67
N ILE A 178 -11.18 1.78 -11.97
CA ILE A 178 -12.08 1.46 -10.86
C ILE A 178 -13.50 1.70 -11.38
N LYS A 179 -14.29 0.63 -11.47
CA LYS A 179 -15.73 0.75 -11.73
C LYS A 179 -16.44 1.02 -10.42
N ALA A 180 -17.02 2.21 -10.29
CA ALA A 180 -17.76 2.64 -9.12
C ALA A 180 -19.20 3.06 -9.49
N TYR A 181 -20.14 2.79 -8.59
CA TYR A 181 -21.57 3.05 -8.77
C TYR A 181 -22.13 3.70 -7.50
N TYR A 182 -23.11 4.60 -7.65
CA TYR A 182 -23.92 5.01 -6.50
C TYR A 182 -24.85 3.86 -6.09
N VAL A 183 -25.05 3.72 -4.79
CA VAL A 183 -26.00 2.76 -4.21
C VAL A 183 -27.09 3.60 -3.57
N ASP A 184 -28.32 3.38 -4.04
CA ASP A 184 -29.54 4.00 -3.47
C ASP A 184 -29.79 3.56 -2.02
#